data_AF-A0A9D4YC41-F1
#
_entry.id   AF-A0A9D4YC41-F1
#
_cell.length_a   1.000
_cell.length_b   1.000
_cell.length_c   1.000
_cell.angle_alpha   90.00
_cell.angle_beta   90.00
_cell.angle_gamma   90.00
#
_symmetry.space_group_name_H-M   'P 1'
#
loop_
_entity.id
_entity.type
_entity.pdbx_description
1 polymer ?
#
loop_
_entity_poly.entity_id
_entity_poly.type
_entity_poly.pdbx_seq_one_letter_code
_entity_poly.pdbx_strand_id
1 'polypeptide(L)'
;MDLVDLPLYGGKFTQHKYVGCREISDHSPIWLKGSVRNWGPKPFKFFNAWVDHKEFLPFVSKSWGSMSFKGSVAYILKEKLKNLKNLLKQLNLEVFDTIDLKVREAVSNLYDLDIKA
;
A
#
# COMPACT_ATOMS: atom_id res chain seq x y z
N MET A 1 -4.41 -0.06 -22.68
CA MET A 1 -4.00 -1.35 -22.11
C MET A 1 -4.12 -2.24 -23.31
N ASP A 2 -3.03 -2.41 -24.03
CA ASP A 2 -3.13 -3.07 -25.32
C ASP A 2 -2.71 -4.50 -25.05
N LEU A 3 -3.72 -5.35 -24.86
CA LEU A 3 -3.56 -6.78 -25.05
C LEU A 3 -3.37 -6.95 -26.55
N VAL A 4 -2.11 -6.96 -26.97
CA VAL A 4 -1.75 -7.24 -28.36
C VAL A 4 -1.59 -8.75 -28.48
N ASP A 5 -2.62 -9.41 -28.99
CA ASP A 5 -2.48 -10.75 -29.57
C ASP A 5 -1.92 -10.58 -30.99
N LEU A 6 -0.67 -11.00 -31.20
CA LEU A 6 -0.05 -11.15 -32.52
C LEU A 6 0.32 -12.62 -32.75
N PRO A 7 0.17 -13.11 -33.99
CA PRO A 7 -0.05 -14.51 -34.29
C PRO A 7 1.16 -15.38 -33.95
N LEU A 8 0.83 -16.50 -33.31
CA LEU A 8 1.54 -17.78 -33.22
C LEU A 8 2.76 -17.90 -34.16
N TYR A 9 3.89 -17.34 -33.76
CA TYR A 9 5.20 -17.67 -34.32
C TYR A 9 6.09 -18.19 -33.21
N GLY A 10 5.90 -19.47 -32.87
CA GLY A 10 6.96 -20.38 -32.39
C GLY A 10 7.94 -19.90 -31.30
N GLY A 11 7.57 -18.93 -30.47
CA GLY A 11 8.41 -18.44 -29.38
C GLY A 11 8.30 -19.37 -28.18
N LYS A 12 9.36 -20.11 -27.88
CA LYS A 12 9.47 -20.87 -26.63
C LYS A 12 9.16 -19.93 -25.47
N PHE A 13 8.24 -20.31 -24.57
CA PHE A 13 8.20 -19.71 -23.24
C PHE A 13 9.57 -19.94 -22.61
N THR A 14 10.45 -18.94 -22.65
CA THR A 14 11.64 -18.96 -21.82
C THR A 14 11.14 -18.69 -20.42
N GLN A 15 10.76 -19.77 -19.72
CA GLN A 15 10.86 -19.80 -18.27
C GLN A 15 12.29 -19.35 -17.97
N HIS A 16 12.47 -18.08 -17.63
CA HIS A 16 13.78 -17.60 -17.22
C HIS A 16 14.13 -18.40 -15.97
N LYS A 17 15.05 -19.34 -16.12
CA LYS A 17 15.64 -20.18 -15.07
C LYS A 17 16.52 -19.35 -14.12
N TYR A 18 16.14 -18.11 -13.83
CA TYR A 18 16.70 -17.39 -12.70
C TYR A 18 15.97 -17.92 -11.47
N VAL A 19 16.58 -18.93 -10.85
CA VAL A 19 16.28 -19.29 -9.46
C VAL A 19 16.73 -18.10 -8.61
N GLY A 20 15.87 -17.09 -8.51
CA GLY A 20 16.03 -16.04 -7.51
C GLY A 20 15.94 -16.65 -6.11
N CYS A 21 16.45 -15.93 -5.10
CA CYS A 21 16.28 -16.32 -3.70
C CYS A 21 14.83 -16.73 -3.46
N ARG A 22 14.64 -17.95 -2.94
CA ARG A 22 13.31 -18.47 -2.58
C ARG A 22 12.70 -17.49 -1.56
N GLU A 23 11.67 -16.77 -1.96
CA GLU A 23 10.81 -16.07 -1.02
C GLU A 23 9.71 -17.01 -0.52
N ILE A 24 8.83 -16.51 0.35
CA ILE A 24 7.82 -17.26 1.15
C ILE A 24 6.89 -18.15 0.30
N SER A 25 6.83 -17.96 -1.02
CA SER A 25 5.99 -18.73 -1.92
C SER A 25 6.79 -19.75 -2.73
N ASP A 26 6.31 -20.99 -2.73
CA ASP A 26 6.74 -22.07 -3.62
C ASP A 26 6.31 -21.86 -5.09
N HIS A 27 5.52 -20.83 -5.37
CA HIS A 27 5.10 -20.49 -6.71
C HIS A 27 6.25 -19.90 -7.53
N SER A 28 6.46 -20.45 -8.72
CA SER A 28 7.35 -19.86 -9.73
C SER A 28 6.74 -18.54 -10.22
N PRO A 29 7.31 -17.37 -9.92
CA PRO A 29 6.66 -16.10 -10.23
C PRO A 29 6.64 -15.85 -11.74
N ILE A 30 5.50 -15.37 -12.24
CA ILE A 30 5.38 -14.81 -13.60
C ILE A 30 5.91 -13.38 -13.56
N TRP A 31 6.98 -13.12 -14.30
CA TRP A 31 7.62 -11.80 -14.36
C TRP A 31 6.86 -10.87 -15.29
N LEU A 32 6.06 -9.97 -14.73
CA LEU A 32 5.44 -8.87 -15.46
C LEU A 32 6.42 -7.72 -15.56
N LYS A 33 6.95 -7.47 -16.76
CA LYS A 33 7.75 -6.27 -17.04
C LYS A 33 6.83 -5.06 -17.19
N GLY A 34 6.49 -4.44 -16.06
CA GLY A 34 5.72 -3.19 -16.05
C GLY A 34 6.54 -2.03 -16.63
N SER A 35 5.98 -1.28 -17.57
CA SER A 35 6.52 0.03 -17.91
C SER A 35 6.19 1.02 -16.79
N VAL A 36 7.19 1.79 -16.34
CA VAL A 36 6.95 2.82 -15.31
C VAL A 36 6.20 3.98 -15.97
N ARG A 37 4.88 3.92 -15.94
CA ARG A 37 4.01 5.06 -16.30
C ARG A 37 3.72 5.89 -15.05
N ASN A 38 4.14 7.15 -15.08
CA ASN A 38 3.77 8.12 -14.06
C ASN A 38 2.35 8.61 -14.33
N TRP A 39 1.37 8.07 -13.60
CA TRP A 39 -0.05 8.48 -13.67
C TRP A 39 -0.36 9.74 -12.84
N GLY A 40 0.66 10.45 -12.37
CA GLY A 40 0.54 11.61 -11.50
C GLY A 40 0.54 11.25 -10.01
N PRO A 41 0.20 12.21 -9.14
CA PRO A 41 0.19 12.01 -7.69
C PRO A 41 -0.75 10.88 -7.29
N LYS A 42 -0.27 9.95 -6.46
CA LYS A 42 -1.11 8.87 -5.95
C LYS A 42 -2.29 9.46 -5.16
N PRO A 43 -3.54 9.04 -5.46
CA PRO A 43 -4.70 9.49 -4.70
C PRO A 43 -4.59 9.00 -3.25
N PHE A 44 -5.24 9.73 -2.35
CA PHE A 44 -5.37 9.26 -0.97
C PHE A 44 -6.29 8.04 -0.94
N LYS A 45 -5.83 6.97 -0.30
CA LYS A 45 -6.63 5.77 -0.06
C LYS A 45 -7.06 5.76 1.39
N PHE A 46 -8.37 5.60 1.60
CA PHE A 46 -8.92 5.29 2.90
C PHE A 46 -8.77 3.80 3.15
N PHE A 47 -8.33 3.41 4.36
CA PHE A 47 -8.23 2.01 4.75
C PHE A 47 -9.40 1.66 5.65
N ASN A 48 -10.21 0.68 5.25
CA ASN A 48 -11.36 0.24 6.05
C ASN A 48 -10.95 -0.25 7.43
N ALA A 49 -9.76 -0.86 7.56
CA ALA A 49 -9.19 -1.29 8.83
C ALA A 49 -9.01 -0.14 9.85
N TRP A 50 -8.96 1.12 9.39
CA TRP A 50 -8.94 2.25 10.32
C TRP A 50 -10.27 2.36 11.08
N VAL A 51 -11.41 2.08 10.44
CA VAL A 51 -12.74 2.15 11.08
C VAL A 51 -12.86 1.16 12.24
N ASP A 52 -12.22 0.00 12.11
CA ASP A 52 -12.21 -1.04 13.13
C ASP A 52 -11.29 -0.69 14.32
N HIS A 53 -10.40 0.30 14.17
CA HIS A 53 -9.53 0.73 15.24
C HIS A 53 -10.33 1.53 16.29
N LYS A 54 -10.26 1.10 17.55
CA LYS A 54 -11.06 1.66 18.66
C LYS A 54 -10.93 3.18 18.81
N GLU A 55 -9.77 3.73 18.49
CA GLU A 55 -9.50 5.16 18.64
C GLU A 55 -9.79 6.00 17.38
N PHE A 56 -10.12 5.37 16.24
CA PHE A 56 -10.31 6.09 14.99
C PHE A 56 -11.48 7.07 15.02
N LEU A 57 -12.68 6.61 15.40
CA LEU A 57 -13.87 7.48 15.47
C LEU A 57 -13.69 8.62 16.49
N PRO A 58 -13.23 8.38 17.73
CA PRO A 58 -12.90 9.44 18.67
C PRO A 58 -11.89 10.46 18.13
N PHE A 59 -10.83 9.98 17.46
CA PHE A 59 -9.80 10.82 16.87
C PHE A 59 -10.39 11.73 15.79
N VAL A 60 -11.11 11.16 14.82
CA VAL A 60 -11.73 11.92 13.71
C VAL A 60 -12.71 12.97 14.25
N SER A 61 -13.57 12.60 15.20
CA SER A 61 -14.55 13.53 15.80
C SER A 61 -13.87 14.70 16.52
N LYS A 62 -12.87 14.40 17.36
CA LYS A 62 -12.08 15.42 18.07
C LYS A 62 -11.36 16.36 17.10
N SER A 63 -10.67 15.81 16.11
CA SER A 63 -9.95 16.60 15.11
C SER A 63 -10.90 17.43 14.24
N TRP A 64 -12.07 16.91 13.88
CA TRP A 64 -13.05 17.64 13.08
C TRP A 64 -13.65 18.83 13.83
N GLY A 65 -13.93 18.64 15.13
CA GLY A 65 -14.46 19.67 16.01
C GLY A 65 -13.45 20.77 16.36
N SER A 66 -12.16 20.45 16.46
CA SER A 66 -11.12 21.45 16.76
C SER A 66 -10.77 22.36 15.58
N MET A 67 -11.13 21.97 14.36
CA MET A 67 -10.87 22.76 13.15
C MET A 67 -11.91 23.86 12.94
N SER A 68 -11.44 25.11 12.87
CA SER A 68 -12.24 26.28 12.53
C SER A 68 -11.61 27.04 11.36
N PHE A 69 -12.39 27.29 10.31
CA PHE A 69 -12.00 28.02 9.12
C PHE A 69 -13.06 29.08 8.79
N LYS A 70 -12.62 30.20 8.19
CA LYS A 70 -13.51 31.26 7.70
C LYS A 70 -13.60 31.20 6.17
N GLY A 71 -14.78 31.45 5.61
CA GLY A 71 -15.00 31.48 4.15
C GLY A 71 -16.32 30.83 3.76
N SER A 72 -16.44 30.47 2.48
CA SER A 72 -17.61 29.73 1.99
C SER A 72 -17.69 28.34 2.62
N VAL A 73 -18.89 27.77 2.71
CA VAL A 73 -19.10 26.42 3.25
C VAL A 73 -18.25 25.38 2.50
N ALA A 74 -18.16 25.51 1.17
CA ALA A 74 -17.32 24.64 0.34
C ALA A 74 -15.82 24.76 0.68
N TYR A 75 -15.34 25.98 0.94
CA TYR A 75 -13.96 26.21 1.37
C TYR A 75 -13.67 25.60 2.74
N ILE A 76 -14.58 25.81 3.70
CA ILE A 76 -14.46 25.25 5.05
C ILE A 76 -14.41 23.71 4.97
N LEU A 77 -15.30 23.10 4.21
CA LEU A 77 -15.33 21.64 4.02
C LEU A 77 -14.03 21.12 3.39
N LYS A 78 -13.56 21.78 2.31
CA LYS A 78 -12.30 21.44 1.64
C LYS A 78 -11.12 21.48 2.61
N GLU A 79 -10.98 22.54 3.41
CA GLU A 79 -9.86 22.68 4.34
C GLU A 79 -9.96 21.68 5.51
N LYS A 80 -11.16 21.38 6.01
CA LYS A 80 -11.35 20.32 7.00
C LYS A 80 -10.91 18.95 6.47
N LEU A 81 -11.37 18.57 5.27
CA LEU A 81 -10.99 17.30 4.64
C LEU A 81 -9.48 17.23 4.35
N LYS A 82 -8.88 18.33 3.90
CA LYS A 82 -7.44 18.43 3.64
C LYS A 82 -6.62 18.20 4.91
N ASN A 83 -7.01 18.82 6.01
CA ASN A 83 -6.30 18.66 7.28
C ASN A 83 -6.55 17.28 7.89
N LEU A 84 -7.78 16.77 7.84
CA LEU A 84 -8.10 15.42 8.31
C LEU A 84 -7.29 14.37 7.56
N LYS A 85 -7.13 14.50 6.24
CA LYS A 85 -6.25 13.64 5.43
C LYS A 85 -4.81 13.61 5.95
N ASN A 86 -4.24 14.74 6.35
CA ASN A 86 -2.87 14.80 6.85
C ASN A 86 -2.76 14.11 8.23
N LEU A 87 -3.72 14.35 9.11
CA LEU A 87 -3.80 13.71 10.42
C LEU A 87 -3.92 12.18 10.30
N LEU A 88 -4.76 11.69 9.39
CA LEU A 88 -4.90 10.25 9.13
C LEU A 88 -3.63 9.61 8.58
N LYS A 89 -2.85 10.35 7.78
CA LYS A 89 -1.53 9.86 7.32
C LYS A 89 -0.55 9.71 8.47
N GLN A 90 -0.54 10.66 9.42
CA GLN A 90 0.30 10.57 10.62
C GLN A 90 -0.12 9.40 11.50
N LEU A 91 -1.42 9.26 11.77
CA LEU A 91 -1.97 8.11 12.49
C LEU A 91 -1.57 6.79 11.84
N ASN A 92 -1.61 6.72 10.50
CA ASN A 92 -1.22 5.51 9.79
C ASN A 92 0.26 5.17 9.99
N LEU A 93 1.14 6.16 9.99
CA LEU A 93 2.55 5.94 10.29
C LEU A 93 2.70 5.48 11.75
N GLU A 94 2.11 6.16 12.72
CA GLU A 94 2.28 5.82 14.13
C GLU A 94 1.73 4.42 14.49
N VAL A 95 0.58 4.04 13.93
CA VAL A 95 -0.09 2.78 14.27
C VAL A 95 0.38 1.61 13.39
N PHE A 96 0.61 1.85 12.10
CA PHE A 96 0.83 0.77 11.12
C PHE A 96 2.28 0.64 10.63
N ASP A 97 3.18 1.60 10.88
CA ASP A 97 4.61 1.47 10.49
C ASP A 97 5.30 0.32 11.25
N THR A 98 4.78 -0.05 12.42
CA THR A 98 5.23 -1.25 13.16
C THR A 98 4.85 -2.56 12.45
N ILE A 99 3.80 -2.57 11.61
CA ILE A 99 3.40 -3.79 10.89
C ILE A 99 4.45 -4.14 9.84
N ASP A 100 4.96 -3.15 9.10
CA ASP A 100 6.02 -3.37 8.12
C ASP A 100 7.32 -3.86 8.75
N LEU A 101 7.60 -3.47 10.01
CA LEU A 101 8.70 -4.02 10.80
C LEU A 101 8.45 -5.47 11.20
N LYS A 102 7.27 -5.78 11.74
CA LYS A 102 6.88 -7.14 12.15
C LYS A 102 6.87 -8.11 10.96
N VAL A 103 6.41 -7.67 9.80
CA VAL A 103 6.45 -8.46 8.57
C VAL A 103 7.89 -8.79 8.19
N ARG A 104 8.78 -7.79 8.17
CA ARG A 104 10.22 -7.99 7.88
C ARG A 104 10.90 -8.92 8.89
N GLU A 105 10.59 -8.77 10.17
CA GLU A 105 11.11 -9.65 11.22
C GLU A 105 10.64 -11.09 11.03
N ALA A 106 9.35 -11.30 10.77
CA ALA A 106 8.80 -12.63 10.49
C ALA A 106 9.46 -13.27 9.25
N VAL A 107 9.68 -12.48 8.19
CA VAL A 107 10.41 -12.92 7.00
C VAL A 107 11.84 -13.34 7.35
N SER A 108 12.57 -12.53 8.12
CA SER A 108 13.95 -12.84 8.56
C SER A 108 14.01 -14.14 9.37
N ASN A 109 13.10 -14.32 10.33
CA ASN A 109 13.04 -15.50 11.17
C ASN A 109 12.79 -16.77 10.35
N LEU A 110 11.94 -16.70 9.33
CA LEU A 110 11.71 -17.82 8.40
C LEU A 110 12.98 -18.17 7.62
N TYR A 111 13.70 -17.19 7.07
CA TYR A 111 14.98 -17.42 6.40
C TYR A 111 16.00 -18.10 7.31
N ASP A 112 16.11 -17.66 8.58
CA ASP A 112 17.03 -18.25 9.54
C ASP A 112 16.68 -19.71 9.87
N LEU A 113 15.39 -20.07 9.88
CA LEU A 113 14.93 -21.44 10.08
C LEU A 113 15.21 -22.31 8.86
N ASP A 114 14.98 -21.80 7.65
CA ASP A 114 15.25 -22.51 6.40
C ASP A 114 16.75 -22.79 6.18
N ILE A 115 17.64 -21.92 6.66
CA ILE A 115 19.10 -22.13 6.59
C ILE A 115 19.59 -23.19 7.60
N LYS A 116 18.86 -23.38 8.71
CA LYS A 116 19.22 -24.33 9.78
C LYS A 116 18.65 -25.73 9.57
N ALA A 117 17.70 -25.90 8.66
CA ALA A 117 17.09 -27.17 8.27
C ALA A 117 17.92 -27.91 7.21
#